data_AF-A0AAP0PZA8-F1
#
_entry.id   AF-A0AAP0PZA8-F1
#
_cell.length_a   1.000
_cell.length_b   1.000
_cell.length_c   1.000
_cell.angle_alpha   90.00
_cell.angle_beta   90.00
_cell.angle_gamma   90.00
#
_symmetry.space_group_name_H-M   'P 1'
#
loop_
_entity.id
_entity.type
_entity.pdbx_description
1 polymer ?
#
loop_
_entity_poly.entity_id
_entity_poly.type
_entity_poly.pdbx_seq_one_letter_code
_entity_poly.pdbx_strand_id
1 'polypeptide(L)'
;MALFVPPPSSFPSSSSRVPLSSSIISTHTHTHLKMTPQRPTSSSCSISNSTPSLQIGENGSPSTLSAQIGRIGVVERVTKETNVEVKLNLDGSGISNSHTGIPFLDHMLDQIASHGLFDVNVKAVGDLHIDDHHTNEDVALAIGTVGAALLQALGDRKGIYRFGDFSAPLDEALVHVALDLSGRPHLSYDLHIPTERVGTYDTQLLHLPSVNAVSI
;
A
#
# COMPACT_ATOMS: atom_id res chain seq x y z
N MET A 1 -35.58 10.25 6.84
CA MET A 1 -36.65 10.08 5.84
C MET A 1 -35.98 10.08 4.48
N ALA A 2 -35.41 8.93 4.10
CA ALA A 2 -34.66 8.74 2.86
C ALA A 2 -35.59 8.09 1.84
N LEU A 3 -35.77 8.75 0.70
CA LEU A 3 -36.59 8.28 -0.42
C LEU A 3 -35.81 7.19 -1.17
N PHE A 4 -36.35 5.98 -1.14
CA PHE A 4 -35.90 4.84 -1.93
C PHE A 4 -36.42 4.99 -3.36
N VAL A 5 -35.52 5.17 -4.33
CA VAL A 5 -35.86 5.17 -5.77
C VAL A 5 -35.41 3.82 -6.34
N PRO A 6 -36.33 2.93 -6.74
CA PRO A 6 -35.96 1.66 -7.38
C PRO A 6 -35.49 1.88 -8.82
N PRO A 7 -34.54 1.06 -9.32
CA PRO A 7 -34.01 1.17 -10.68
C PRO A 7 -35.02 0.72 -11.75
N PRO A 8 -34.97 1.27 -12.98
CA PRO A 8 -35.90 0.92 -14.05
C PRO A 8 -35.60 -0.47 -14.63
N SER A 9 -36.68 -1.21 -14.86
CA SER A 9 -36.71 -2.56 -15.44
C SER A 9 -36.41 -2.55 -16.94
N SER A 10 -35.52 -3.47 -17.36
CA SER A 10 -35.44 -4.15 -18.67
C SER A 10 -35.32 -3.29 -19.95
N PHE A 11 -34.15 -3.37 -20.58
CA PHE A 11 -33.94 -3.01 -21.99
C PHE A 11 -34.21 -4.22 -22.92
N PRO A 12 -34.81 -4.04 -24.10
CA PRO A 12 -35.02 -5.11 -25.06
C PRO A 12 -33.73 -5.43 -25.84
N SER A 13 -33.46 -6.73 -26.01
CA SER A 13 -32.40 -7.26 -26.87
C SER A 13 -32.67 -6.96 -28.34
N SER A 14 -31.75 -6.27 -29.02
CA SER A 14 -31.71 -6.27 -30.49
C SER A 14 -30.28 -6.53 -30.98
N SER A 15 -30.20 -7.53 -31.85
CA SER A 15 -29.00 -8.05 -32.48
C SER A 15 -28.62 -7.16 -33.67
N SER A 16 -27.37 -6.70 -33.73
CA SER A 16 -26.67 -6.56 -35.00
C SER A 16 -25.15 -6.59 -34.77
N ARG A 17 -24.53 -7.68 -35.24
CA ARG A 17 -23.07 -7.79 -35.37
C ARG A 17 -22.64 -6.93 -36.54
N VAL A 18 -21.67 -6.04 -36.32
CA VAL A 18 -20.87 -5.43 -37.38
C VAL A 18 -19.46 -6.01 -37.27
N PRO A 19 -18.91 -6.68 -38.28
CA PRO A 19 -17.55 -7.21 -38.23
C PRO A 19 -16.54 -6.07 -38.47
N LEU A 20 -15.65 -5.83 -37.52
CA LEU A 20 -14.48 -4.96 -37.73
C LEU A 20 -13.34 -5.79 -38.35
N SER A 21 -12.93 -5.34 -39.52
CA SER A 21 -11.83 -5.88 -40.32
C SER A 21 -10.48 -5.68 -39.64
N SER A 22 -9.67 -6.72 -39.71
CA SER A 22 -8.25 -6.81 -39.34
C SER A 22 -7.35 -5.89 -40.17
N SER A 23 -6.12 -5.70 -39.68
CA SER A 23 -4.91 -5.07 -40.30
C SER A 23 -4.73 -3.61 -39.88
N ILE A 24 -3.64 -3.22 -39.21
CA ILE A 24 -2.27 -3.19 -39.73
C ILE A 24 -1.26 -3.35 -38.58
N ILE A 25 -0.40 -4.36 -38.70
CA ILE A 25 0.84 -4.52 -37.94
C ILE A 25 1.89 -3.64 -38.63
N SER A 26 2.41 -2.63 -37.93
CA SER A 26 3.58 -1.88 -38.37
C SER A 26 4.80 -2.34 -37.56
N THR A 27 5.66 -3.13 -38.20
CA THR A 27 6.91 -3.63 -37.64
C THR A 27 7.97 -2.51 -37.66
N HIS A 28 8.26 -1.90 -36.51
CA HIS A 28 9.45 -1.08 -36.34
C HIS A 28 10.64 -1.94 -35.90
N THR A 29 11.61 -2.06 -36.80
CA THR A 29 12.94 -2.63 -36.55
C THR A 29 13.73 -1.72 -35.62
N HIS A 30 13.94 -2.12 -34.37
CA HIS A 30 14.88 -1.46 -33.46
C HIS A 30 16.27 -2.10 -33.58
N THR A 31 17.22 -1.31 -34.06
CA THR A 31 18.66 -1.59 -34.07
C THR A 31 19.21 -1.74 -32.65
N HIS A 32 19.93 -2.84 -32.45
CA HIS A 32 20.54 -3.31 -31.22
C HIS A 32 21.80 -2.49 -30.84
N LEU A 33 21.68 -1.61 -29.84
CA LEU A 33 22.82 -0.93 -29.22
C LEU A 33 23.40 -1.80 -28.09
N LYS A 34 24.67 -2.16 -28.25
CA LYS A 34 25.45 -3.02 -27.36
C LYS A 34 26.06 -2.16 -26.24
N MET A 35 25.57 -2.29 -25.00
CA MET A 35 26.19 -1.66 -23.83
C MET A 35 26.99 -2.71 -23.03
N THR A 36 28.30 -2.48 -22.94
CA THR A 36 29.24 -3.23 -22.10
C THR A 36 29.21 -2.72 -20.65
N PRO A 37 29.23 -3.60 -19.62
CA PRO A 37 29.24 -3.19 -18.23
C PRO A 37 30.65 -2.80 -17.76
N GLN A 38 30.81 -1.60 -17.19
CA GLN A 38 32.01 -1.22 -16.45
C GLN A 38 31.78 -1.38 -14.94
N ARG A 39 32.70 -2.12 -14.30
CA ARG A 39 32.79 -2.40 -12.87
C ARG A 39 33.52 -1.25 -12.17
N PRO A 40 33.00 -0.67 -11.07
CA PRO A 40 33.78 0.25 -10.25
C PRO A 40 34.71 -0.53 -9.33
N THR A 41 36.00 -0.17 -9.35
CA THR A 41 37.05 -0.66 -8.44
C THR A 41 36.93 0.01 -7.08
N SER A 42 37.05 -0.79 -6.02
CA SER A 42 37.09 -0.38 -4.61
C SER A 42 38.39 0.36 -4.27
N SER A 43 38.30 1.62 -3.88
CA SER A 43 39.40 2.37 -3.23
C SER A 43 39.04 2.63 -1.77
N SER A 44 39.77 1.97 -0.87
CA SER A 44 39.74 2.13 0.58
C SER A 44 40.36 3.47 1.00
N CYS A 45 39.62 4.30 1.73
CA CYS A 45 40.17 5.47 2.43
C CYS A 45 39.96 5.32 3.94
N SER A 46 41.09 5.32 4.64
CA SER A 46 41.27 5.25 6.08
C SER A 46 40.76 6.49 6.80
N ILE A 47 39.98 6.28 7.86
CA ILE A 47 39.46 7.33 8.76
C ILE A 47 40.59 7.74 9.72
N SER A 48 41.01 9.00 9.65
CA SER A 48 41.83 9.65 10.67
C SER A 48 40.96 10.61 11.49
N ASN A 49 40.78 10.29 12.77
CA ASN A 49 40.10 11.17 13.74
C ASN A 49 40.93 12.44 13.96
N SER A 50 40.36 13.58 13.59
CA SER A 50 40.82 14.89 14.05
C SER A 50 39.62 15.72 14.50
N THR A 51 39.64 16.09 15.78
CA THR A 51 38.67 16.89 16.51
C THR A 51 38.63 18.32 15.94
N PRO A 52 37.47 18.88 15.57
CA PRO A 52 37.39 20.31 15.29
C PRO A 52 36.91 21.07 16.53
N SER A 53 37.71 22.05 16.92
CA SER A 53 37.46 23.06 17.93
C SER A 53 36.30 23.99 17.52
N LEU A 54 35.42 24.29 18.48
CA LEU A 54 34.32 25.24 18.35
C LEU A 54 34.86 26.68 18.23
N GLN A 55 34.54 27.36 17.13
CA GLN A 55 34.59 28.82 17.04
C GLN A 55 33.16 29.35 16.88
N ILE A 56 32.84 30.32 17.74
CA ILE A 56 31.58 31.07 17.77
C ILE A 56 31.65 32.14 16.68
N GLY A 57 30.65 32.15 15.79
CA GLY A 57 30.38 33.22 14.84
C GLY A 57 28.87 33.46 14.78
N GLU A 58 28.45 34.61 15.28
CA GLU A 58 27.06 35.08 15.28
C GLU A 58 26.60 35.56 13.89
N ASN A 59 25.27 35.56 13.71
CA ASN A 59 24.48 36.18 12.63
C ASN A 59 24.17 35.35 11.39
N GLY A 60 23.10 34.55 11.51
CA GLY A 60 22.28 34.08 10.41
C GLY A 60 20.91 33.72 10.97
N SER A 61 19.84 34.29 10.41
CA SER A 61 18.44 34.06 10.75
C SER A 61 18.14 32.59 11.04
N PRO A 62 17.16 32.26 11.91
CA PRO A 62 16.71 30.88 12.00
C PRO A 62 16.07 30.56 10.65
N SER A 63 16.84 29.96 9.74
CA SER A 63 16.27 29.04 8.78
C SER A 63 15.59 28.00 9.65
N THR A 64 14.29 28.19 9.87
CA THR A 64 13.39 27.13 10.29
C THR A 64 13.51 26.08 9.20
N LEU A 65 14.55 25.26 9.29
CA LEU A 65 14.54 23.91 8.79
C LEU A 65 13.35 23.31 9.53
N SER A 66 12.17 23.42 8.92
CA SER A 66 11.08 22.56 9.30
C SER A 66 11.66 21.18 9.08
N ALA A 67 12.11 20.54 10.15
CA ALA A 67 12.13 19.10 10.20
C ALA A 67 10.73 18.74 9.69
N GLN A 68 10.66 18.19 8.47
CA GLN A 68 9.43 17.62 7.96
C GLN A 68 9.04 16.61 9.04
N ILE A 69 8.08 16.98 9.87
CA ILE A 69 7.46 16.05 10.80
C ILE A 69 6.71 15.12 9.87
N GLY A 70 7.36 14.03 9.48
CA GLY A 70 6.81 13.09 8.52
C GLY A 70 5.44 12.62 9.00
N ARG A 71 4.53 12.38 8.06
CA ARG A 71 3.21 11.81 8.34
C ARG A 71 3.37 10.36 8.76
N ILE A 72 3.66 10.16 10.04
CA ILE A 72 4.00 8.88 10.64
C ILE A 72 2.94 8.50 11.68
N GLY A 73 2.48 7.26 11.61
CA GLY A 73 1.64 6.64 12.63
C GLY A 73 2.27 5.38 13.17
N VAL A 74 2.10 5.15 14.48
CA VAL A 74 2.64 3.98 15.19
C VAL A 74 1.54 3.38 16.05
N VAL A 75 1.37 2.07 15.95
CA VAL A 75 0.35 1.32 16.67
C VAL A 75 0.95 0.06 17.23
N GLU A 76 0.65 -0.19 18.49
CA GLU A 76 0.85 -1.47 19.14
C GLU A 76 -0.51 -1.97 19.60
N ARG A 77 -0.84 -3.21 19.23
CA ARG A 77 -2.08 -3.89 19.58
C ARG A 77 -1.74 -5.27 20.12
N VAL A 78 -2.23 -5.56 21.32
CA VAL A 78 -2.03 -6.85 21.97
C VAL A 78 -3.39 -7.42 22.34
N THR A 79 -3.67 -8.64 21.87
CA THR A 79 -4.85 -9.44 22.19
C THR A 79 -4.42 -10.73 22.87
N LYS A 80 -5.34 -11.69 23.03
CA LYS A 80 -4.99 -13.04 23.48
C LYS A 80 -4.45 -13.89 22.34
N GLU A 81 -4.89 -13.64 21.10
CA GLU A 81 -4.48 -14.38 19.92
C GLU A 81 -3.20 -13.80 19.29
N THR A 82 -3.02 -12.47 19.33
CA THR A 82 -1.96 -11.80 18.57
C THR A 82 -1.25 -10.67 19.34
N ASN A 83 -0.05 -10.34 18.88
CA ASN A 83 0.70 -9.15 19.22
C ASN A 83 1.19 -8.49 17.93
N VAL A 84 0.73 -7.28 17.64
CA VAL A 84 0.95 -6.57 16.38
C VAL A 84 1.53 -5.18 16.65
N GLU A 85 2.67 -4.90 16.02
CA GLU A 85 3.31 -3.58 15.96
C GLU A 85 3.31 -3.10 14.51
N VAL A 86 2.78 -1.90 14.26
CA VAL A 86 2.77 -1.26 12.94
C VAL A 86 3.37 0.14 13.05
N LYS A 87 4.27 0.46 12.13
CA LYS A 87 4.73 1.82 11.86
C LYS A 87 4.56 2.11 10.38
N LEU A 88 3.86 3.20 10.09
CA LEU A 88 3.56 3.65 8.74
C LEU A 88 4.06 5.08 8.54
N ASN A 89 4.81 5.33 7.47
CA ASN A 89 5.18 6.66 7.00
C ASN A 89 4.52 6.91 5.62
N LEU A 90 3.62 7.89 5.54
CA LEU A 90 2.93 8.23 4.29
C LEU A 90 3.81 9.03 3.31
N ASP A 91 4.86 9.68 3.80
CA ASP A 91 5.84 10.42 2.99
C ASP A 91 7.13 9.60 2.92
N GLY A 92 7.00 8.35 2.46
CA GLY A 92 8.07 7.37 2.43
C GLY A 92 8.79 7.29 1.10
N SER A 93 9.54 6.20 0.96
CA SER A 93 10.33 5.83 -0.22
C SER A 93 9.95 4.47 -0.81
N GLY A 94 8.91 3.84 -0.26
CA GLY A 94 8.43 2.53 -0.69
C GLY A 94 9.13 1.35 0.02
N ILE A 95 9.73 1.58 1.19
CA ILE A 95 10.43 0.53 1.94
C ILE A 95 9.43 -0.25 2.78
N SER A 96 9.38 -1.57 2.61
CA SER A 96 8.63 -2.47 3.48
C SER A 96 9.56 -3.35 4.30
N ASN A 97 9.23 -3.50 5.58
CA ASN A 97 9.83 -4.47 6.49
C ASN A 97 8.70 -5.13 7.27
N SER A 98 8.11 -6.17 6.67
CA SER A 98 6.95 -6.87 7.18
C SER A 98 7.32 -8.30 7.62
N HIS A 99 6.96 -8.62 8.85
CA HIS A 99 7.16 -9.92 9.48
C HIS A 99 5.86 -10.33 10.18
N THR A 100 4.89 -10.80 9.40
CA THR A 100 3.60 -11.26 9.95
C THR A 100 3.58 -12.75 10.25
N GLY A 101 4.53 -13.50 9.69
CA GLY A 101 4.52 -14.97 9.70
C GLY A 101 3.63 -15.58 8.61
N ILE A 102 2.92 -14.75 7.83
CA ILE A 102 2.11 -15.15 6.68
C ILE A 102 2.80 -14.62 5.40
N PRO A 103 3.54 -15.45 4.65
CA PRO A 103 4.40 -14.97 3.56
C PRO A 103 3.66 -14.22 2.44
N PHE A 104 2.42 -14.62 2.15
CA PHE A 104 1.61 -13.94 1.13
C PHE A 104 1.15 -12.55 1.59
N LEU A 105 0.83 -12.38 2.88
CA LEU A 105 0.47 -11.08 3.45
C LEU A 105 1.67 -10.15 3.44
N ASP A 106 2.86 -10.63 3.84
CA ASP A 106 4.10 -9.86 3.77
C ASP A 106 4.36 -9.37 2.33
N HIS A 107 4.17 -10.24 1.34
CA HIS A 107 4.29 -9.87 -0.08
C HIS A 107 3.27 -8.79 -0.49
N MET A 108 2.02 -8.86 -0.03
CA MET A 108 1.01 -7.82 -0.33
C MET A 108 1.36 -6.47 0.33
N LEU A 109 1.94 -6.47 1.53
CA LEU A 109 2.39 -5.26 2.20
C LEU A 109 3.57 -4.60 1.46
N ASP A 110 4.47 -5.40 0.89
CA ASP A 110 5.55 -4.89 0.04
C ASP A 110 5.00 -4.18 -1.22
N GLN A 111 3.94 -4.72 -1.82
CA GLN A 111 3.28 -4.09 -2.96
C GLN A 111 2.61 -2.76 -2.57
N ILE A 112 1.94 -2.71 -1.41
CA ILE A 112 1.34 -1.46 -0.90
C ILE A 112 2.41 -0.40 -0.67
N ALA A 113 3.53 -0.76 -0.04
CA ALA A 113 4.63 0.16 0.21
C ALA A 113 5.23 0.69 -1.09
N SER A 114 5.62 -0.20 -2.01
CA SER A 114 6.32 0.17 -3.24
C SER A 114 5.46 1.00 -4.21
N HIS A 115 4.18 0.67 -4.39
CA HIS A 115 3.28 1.42 -5.29
C HIS A 115 2.70 2.68 -4.64
N GLY A 116 2.53 2.69 -3.33
CA GLY A 116 2.05 3.85 -2.56
C GLY A 116 3.14 4.84 -2.18
N LEU A 117 4.42 4.48 -2.35
CA LEU A 117 5.59 5.20 -1.82
C LEU A 117 5.51 5.41 -0.29
N PHE A 118 4.98 4.42 0.41
CA PHE A 118 4.92 4.41 1.88
C PHE A 118 6.11 3.65 2.44
N ASP A 119 6.59 4.03 3.62
CA ASP A 119 7.44 3.13 4.39
C ASP A 119 6.58 2.37 5.40
N VAL A 120 6.60 1.04 5.32
CA VAL A 120 5.75 0.13 6.10
C VAL A 120 6.64 -0.76 6.95
N ASN A 121 6.42 -0.77 8.26
CA ASN A 121 7.03 -1.73 9.17
C ASN A 121 5.91 -2.44 9.93
N VAL A 122 5.86 -3.77 9.81
CA VAL A 122 4.87 -4.60 10.49
C VAL A 122 5.58 -5.74 11.17
N LYS A 123 5.33 -5.93 12.46
CA LYS A 123 5.71 -7.14 13.18
C LYS A 123 4.45 -7.72 13.79
N ALA A 124 4.15 -8.97 13.47
CA ALA A 124 3.05 -9.68 14.10
C ALA A 124 3.53 -11.03 14.62
N VAL A 125 3.09 -11.38 15.82
CA VAL A 125 3.20 -12.70 16.40
C VAL A 125 1.79 -13.14 16.76
N GLY A 126 1.26 -14.14 16.06
CA GLY A 126 -0.06 -14.68 16.30
C GLY A 126 -0.10 -16.20 16.37
N ASP A 127 -1.29 -16.73 16.52
CA ASP A 127 -1.59 -18.15 16.72
C ASP A 127 -1.70 -18.94 15.42
N LEU A 128 -0.72 -18.79 14.51
CA LEU A 128 -0.67 -19.44 13.18
C LEU A 128 -0.73 -20.97 13.17
N HIS A 129 -0.66 -21.61 14.34
CA HIS A 129 -0.87 -23.05 14.50
C HIS A 129 -2.35 -23.44 14.48
N ILE A 130 -3.25 -22.49 14.68
CA ILE A 130 -4.70 -22.64 14.54
C ILE A 130 -5.06 -22.34 13.08
N ASP A 131 -4.93 -21.09 12.66
CA ASP A 131 -5.05 -20.63 11.28
C ASP A 131 -4.45 -19.20 11.11
N ASP A 132 -4.56 -18.65 9.90
CA ASP A 132 -4.04 -17.32 9.56
C ASP A 132 -5.03 -16.19 9.86
N HIS A 133 -6.24 -16.49 10.37
CA HIS A 133 -7.37 -15.56 10.44
C HIS A 133 -7.11 -14.40 11.40
N HIS A 134 -6.78 -14.71 12.66
CA HIS A 134 -6.58 -13.69 13.68
C HIS A 134 -5.41 -12.77 13.34
N THR A 135 -4.29 -13.35 12.90
CA THR A 135 -3.10 -12.57 12.52
C THR A 135 -3.39 -11.65 11.35
N ASN A 136 -4.07 -12.14 10.30
CA ASN A 136 -4.43 -11.33 9.14
C ASN A 136 -5.41 -10.20 9.52
N GLU A 137 -6.42 -10.48 10.33
CA GLU A 137 -7.38 -9.47 10.79
C GLU A 137 -6.75 -8.41 11.69
N ASP A 138 -5.95 -8.80 12.69
CA ASP A 138 -5.35 -7.85 13.62
C ASP A 138 -4.27 -6.98 12.95
N VAL A 139 -3.54 -7.52 11.96
CA VAL A 139 -2.65 -6.72 11.09
C VAL A 139 -3.45 -5.72 10.26
N ALA A 140 -4.54 -6.16 9.62
CA ALA A 140 -5.39 -5.27 8.85
C ALA A 140 -6.04 -4.18 9.72
N LEU A 141 -6.47 -4.52 10.94
CA LEU A 141 -6.97 -3.57 11.93
C LEU A 141 -5.92 -2.58 12.41
N ALA A 142 -4.65 -3.00 12.53
CA ALA A 142 -3.57 -2.09 12.94
C ALA A 142 -3.14 -1.13 11.82
N ILE A 143 -3.20 -1.58 10.56
CA ILE A 143 -2.86 -0.79 9.36
C ILE A 143 -4.00 0.15 8.95
N GLY A 144 -5.23 -0.38 8.90
CA GLY A 144 -6.41 0.19 8.27
C GLY A 144 -7.09 1.32 9.04
N THR A 145 -8.41 1.27 9.16
CA THR A 145 -9.25 2.46 9.36
C THR A 145 -9.94 2.54 10.69
N VAL A 146 -9.86 1.42 11.40
CA VAL A 146 -9.70 1.40 12.85
C VAL A 146 -8.20 1.50 13.23
N GLY A 147 -7.31 1.35 12.25
CA GLY A 147 -5.85 1.40 12.34
C GLY A 147 -5.38 2.79 12.67
N ALA A 148 -5.07 2.96 13.94
CA ALA A 148 -4.51 4.19 14.45
C ALA A 148 -3.27 4.66 13.67
N ALA A 149 -2.57 3.80 12.89
CA ALA A 149 -1.40 4.21 12.13
C ALA A 149 -1.75 5.16 10.98
N LEU A 150 -2.66 4.78 10.07
CA LEU A 150 -3.04 5.62 8.94
C LEU A 150 -3.76 6.89 9.40
N LEU A 151 -4.66 6.78 10.38
CA LEU A 151 -5.36 7.93 10.96
C LEU A 151 -4.41 8.88 11.70
N GLN A 152 -3.45 8.37 12.49
CA GLN A 152 -2.43 9.20 13.14
C GLN A 152 -1.56 9.90 12.09
N ALA A 153 -1.13 9.17 11.06
CA ALA A 153 -0.29 9.70 10.00
C ALA A 153 -0.99 10.81 9.18
N LEU A 154 -2.30 10.66 8.93
CA LEU A 154 -3.09 11.66 8.22
C LEU A 154 -3.36 12.94 9.05
N GLY A 155 -3.27 12.86 10.37
CA GLY A 155 -3.42 14.01 11.27
C GLY A 155 -4.74 14.77 11.08
N ASP A 156 -4.66 16.08 10.86
CA ASP A 156 -5.85 16.93 10.72
C ASP A 156 -6.52 16.87 9.34
N ARG A 157 -5.93 16.11 8.39
CA ARG A 157 -6.45 15.88 7.02
C ARG A 157 -6.67 17.15 6.21
N LYS A 158 -5.96 18.24 6.51
CA LYS A 158 -6.03 19.48 5.71
C LYS A 158 -4.96 19.51 4.65
N GLY A 159 -5.29 20.10 3.50
CA GLY A 159 -4.34 20.30 2.40
C GLY A 159 -3.95 19.03 1.64
N ILE A 160 -4.66 17.92 1.83
CA ILE A 160 -4.43 16.66 1.12
C ILE A 160 -5.35 16.50 -0.08
N TYR A 161 -4.94 15.68 -1.04
CA TYR A 161 -5.86 15.10 -2.02
C TYR A 161 -6.77 14.11 -1.32
N ARG A 162 -8.01 14.54 -1.03
CA ARG A 162 -8.98 13.75 -0.27
C ARG A 162 -9.51 12.55 -1.05
N PHE A 163 -9.76 12.75 -2.34
CA PHE A 163 -10.24 11.71 -3.25
C PHE A 163 -9.10 11.26 -4.14
N GLY A 164 -9.00 9.96 -4.36
CA GLY A 164 -8.06 9.38 -5.30
C GLY A 164 -8.61 8.09 -5.89
N ASP A 165 -8.21 7.78 -7.11
CA ASP A 165 -8.50 6.50 -7.74
C ASP A 165 -7.22 5.94 -8.38
N PHE A 166 -7.17 4.63 -8.51
CA PHE A 166 -6.06 3.94 -9.14
C PHE A 166 -6.56 2.66 -9.82
N SER A 167 -6.02 2.39 -11.01
CA SER A 167 -6.28 1.16 -11.74
C SER A 167 -4.97 0.40 -11.95
N ALA A 168 -4.92 -0.85 -11.50
CA ALA A 168 -3.77 -1.72 -11.57
C ALA A 168 -4.10 -2.95 -12.44
N PRO A 169 -3.56 -3.05 -13.67
CA PRO A 169 -3.61 -4.28 -14.44
C PRO A 169 -2.51 -5.25 -14.01
N LEU A 170 -2.81 -6.54 -13.96
CA LEU A 170 -1.84 -7.62 -13.81
C LEU A 170 -2.31 -8.81 -14.66
N ASP A 171 -1.57 -9.10 -15.72
CA ASP A 171 -1.95 -10.08 -16.74
C ASP A 171 -3.38 -9.85 -17.28
N GLU A 172 -4.29 -10.83 -17.17
CA GLU A 172 -5.69 -10.68 -17.56
C GLU A 172 -6.57 -9.96 -16.53
N ALA A 173 -6.06 -9.72 -15.31
CA ALA A 173 -6.80 -9.10 -14.23
C ALA A 173 -6.67 -7.57 -14.25
N LEU A 174 -7.74 -6.89 -13.88
CA LEU A 174 -7.77 -5.44 -13.67
C LEU A 174 -8.47 -5.15 -12.34
N VAL A 175 -7.77 -4.44 -11.46
CA VAL A 175 -8.36 -3.92 -10.21
C VAL A 175 -8.46 -2.41 -10.30
N HIS A 176 -9.63 -1.88 -9.94
CA HIS A 176 -9.86 -0.45 -9.78
C HIS A 176 -10.22 -0.15 -8.34
N VAL A 177 -9.56 0.84 -7.75
CA VAL A 177 -9.79 1.28 -6.38
C VAL A 177 -10.10 2.77 -6.40
N ALA A 178 -11.18 3.16 -5.73
CA ALA A 178 -11.51 4.55 -5.46
C ALA A 178 -11.55 4.79 -3.95
N LEU A 179 -10.92 5.86 -3.50
CA LEU A 179 -10.69 6.18 -2.10
C LEU A 179 -11.23 7.58 -1.77
N ASP A 180 -11.95 7.70 -0.67
CA ASP A 180 -12.35 8.98 -0.05
C ASP A 180 -11.82 9.01 1.38
N LEU A 181 -10.87 9.91 1.68
CA LEU A 181 -10.36 10.16 3.03
C LEU A 181 -11.37 10.98 3.84
N SER A 182 -12.56 10.42 4.04
CA SER A 182 -13.74 11.12 4.58
C SER A 182 -13.84 11.08 6.10
N GLY A 183 -13.20 10.09 6.73
CA GLY A 183 -13.37 9.78 8.14
C GLY A 183 -14.69 9.08 8.46
N ARG A 184 -15.38 8.54 7.46
CA ARG A 184 -16.56 7.70 7.61
C ARG A 184 -16.22 6.32 7.06
N PRO A 185 -15.95 5.33 7.92
CA PRO A 185 -15.48 4.04 7.46
C PRO A 185 -16.55 3.36 6.61
N HIS A 186 -16.22 3.10 5.35
CA HIS A 186 -17.06 2.36 4.42
C HIS A 186 -16.19 1.62 3.41
N LEU A 187 -16.49 0.34 3.18
CA LEU A 187 -15.86 -0.45 2.13
C LEU A 187 -16.93 -1.18 1.34
N SER A 188 -16.80 -1.08 0.01
CA SER A 188 -17.55 -1.87 -0.94
C SER A 188 -16.56 -2.40 -1.96
N TYR A 189 -16.64 -3.68 -2.23
CA TYR A 189 -15.80 -4.35 -3.22
C TYR A 189 -16.66 -5.33 -4.01
N ASP A 190 -16.27 -5.55 -5.27
CA ASP A 190 -16.83 -6.56 -6.16
C ASP A 190 -15.64 -7.34 -6.72
N LEU A 191 -15.19 -8.33 -5.96
CA LEU A 191 -14.02 -9.15 -6.28
C LEU A 191 -14.46 -10.57 -6.53
N HIS A 192 -14.16 -11.08 -7.71
CA HIS A 192 -14.34 -12.49 -8.05
C HIS A 192 -13.00 -13.20 -7.95
N ILE A 193 -12.81 -13.98 -6.89
CA ILE A 193 -11.59 -14.76 -6.67
C ILE A 193 -11.92 -16.23 -6.90
N PRO A 194 -11.48 -16.85 -8.01
CA PRO A 194 -11.92 -18.19 -8.41
C PRO A 194 -11.24 -19.33 -7.65
N THR A 195 -10.17 -19.05 -6.90
CA THR A 195 -9.40 -20.05 -6.15
C THR A 195 -9.62 -19.88 -4.66
N GLU A 196 -9.65 -21.00 -3.93
CA GLU A 196 -9.75 -21.02 -2.47
C GLU A 196 -8.43 -20.65 -1.78
N ARG A 197 -7.29 -20.87 -2.44
CA ARG A 197 -5.97 -20.59 -1.87
C ARG A 197 -4.98 -20.02 -2.88
N VAL A 198 -4.02 -19.25 -2.37
CA VAL A 198 -2.81 -18.81 -3.07
C VAL A 198 -1.59 -19.25 -2.25
N GLY A 199 -0.89 -20.29 -2.71
CA GLY A 199 0.12 -20.95 -1.89
C GLY A 199 -0.51 -21.53 -0.63
N THR A 200 -0.08 -21.07 0.56
CA THR A 200 -0.69 -21.43 1.84
C THR A 200 -1.77 -20.46 2.29
N TYR A 201 -1.95 -19.31 1.63
CA TYR A 201 -2.90 -18.29 2.05
C TYR A 201 -4.32 -18.64 1.64
N ASP A 202 -5.28 -18.51 2.55
CA ASP A 202 -6.70 -18.74 2.29
C ASP A 202 -7.35 -17.46 1.73
N THR A 203 -7.95 -17.55 0.54
CA THR A 203 -8.54 -16.37 -0.12
C THR A 203 -9.85 -15.92 0.52
N GLN A 204 -10.47 -16.75 1.39
CA GLN A 204 -11.64 -16.34 2.16
C GLN A 204 -11.28 -15.23 3.17
N LEU A 205 -10.01 -15.12 3.58
CA LEU A 205 -9.54 -14.03 4.44
C LEU A 205 -9.74 -12.64 3.82
N LEU A 206 -9.86 -12.56 2.48
CA LEU A 206 -10.17 -11.32 1.76
C LEU A 206 -11.67 -10.95 1.81
N HIS A 207 -12.53 -11.89 2.16
CA HIS A 207 -13.98 -11.69 2.24
C HIS A 207 -14.47 -11.39 3.67
N LEU A 208 -13.61 -11.62 4.65
CA LEU A 208 -13.88 -11.53 6.08
C LEU A 208 -13.76 -10.08 6.61
N PRO A 209 -14.18 -9.81 7.86
CA PRO A 209 -14.05 -8.49 8.49
C PRO A 209 -12.67 -7.85 8.40
N SER A 210 -11.60 -8.63 8.18
CA SER A 210 -10.23 -8.17 7.89
C SER A 210 -10.16 -7.14 6.75
N VAL A 211 -11.02 -7.24 5.75
CA VAL A 211 -11.04 -6.27 4.62
C VAL A 211 -11.87 -5.04 4.99
N ASN A 212 -13.00 -5.20 5.69
CA ASN A 212 -13.75 -4.07 6.26
C ASN A 212 -12.95 -3.23 7.26
N ALA A 213 -11.95 -3.82 7.91
CA ALA A 213 -11.03 -3.14 8.82
C ALA A 213 -10.17 -2.06 8.14
N VAL A 214 -10.10 -2.00 6.80
CA VAL A 214 -9.28 -1.08 6.00
C VAL A 214 -10.09 0.03 5.31
N SER A 215 -11.35 0.23 5.69
CA SER A 215 -12.33 1.20 5.14
C SER A 215 -12.20 2.68 5.59
N ILE A 216 -11.70 3.64 4.79
CA ILE A 216 -11.23 5.00 5.28
C ILE A 216 -12.34 6.07 5.31
#